data_AF-A0A519W128-F1
#
_entry.id   AF-A0A519W128-F1
#
_cell.length_a   1.000
_cell.length_b   1.000
_cell.length_c   1.000
_cell.angle_alpha   90.00
_cell.angle_beta   90.00
_cell.angle_gamma   90.00
#
_symmetry.space_group_name_H-M   'P 1'
#
loop_
_entity.id
_entity.type
_entity.pdbx_description
1 polymer ?
#
loop_
_entity_poly.entity_id
_entity_poly.type
_entity_poly.pdbx_seq_one_letter_code
_entity_poly.pdbx_strand_id
1 'polypeptide(L)'
;PTGGIQPDVFVKLDTVGYNKFYATLVNKKILSDYVFNVLTNKYNAGFVEQNINSFTLGDNDFKDFIGYIQRKNVQIDRFQLYNAKPVILSDLKALLCRYYLGDVGYYRSVNQTDNAVKQALINLQ
;
A
#
# COMPACT_ATOMS: atom_id res chain seq x y z
N PRO A 1 32.99 9.00 7.52
CA PRO A 1 32.04 9.41 8.56
C PRO A 1 30.59 9.08 8.14
N THR A 2 30.14 7.93 8.61
CA THR A 2 28.80 7.66 9.16
C THR A 2 27.61 8.43 8.58
N GLY A 3 26.80 7.70 7.82
CA GLY A 3 25.41 8.05 7.54
C GLY A 3 24.57 6.86 7.08
N GLY A 4 25.06 5.63 7.29
CA GLY A 4 24.29 4.43 7.06
C GLY A 4 23.40 4.18 8.27
N ILE A 5 22.15 4.65 8.20
CA ILE A 5 21.08 4.04 8.98
C ILE A 5 20.36 3.13 7.98
N GLN A 6 20.92 1.94 7.78
CA GLN A 6 20.17 0.84 7.21
C GLN A 6 19.17 0.44 8.31
N PRO A 7 17.85 0.62 8.12
CA PRO A 7 16.90 0.10 9.10
C PRO A 7 16.93 -1.43 8.98
N ASP A 8 17.65 -2.09 9.89
CA ASP A 8 17.54 -3.53 10.18
C ASP A 8 16.22 -3.87 10.88
N VAL A 9 15.14 -3.19 10.47
CA VAL A 9 13.78 -3.61 10.79
C VAL A 9 13.19 -4.07 9.47
N PHE A 10 13.52 -5.29 9.08
CA PHE A 10 12.62 -6.09 8.26
C PHE A 10 11.34 -6.25 9.10
N VAL A 11 10.47 -5.23 9.06
CA VAL A 11 9.14 -5.34 9.61
C VAL A 11 8.51 -6.46 8.82
N LYS A 12 8.37 -7.61 9.48
CA LYS A 12 7.66 -8.76 8.97
C LYS A 12 6.24 -8.25 8.77
N LEU A 13 5.96 -7.76 7.57
CA LEU A 13 4.66 -7.30 7.16
C LEU A 13 3.78 -8.52 7.38
N ASP A 14 2.97 -8.50 8.44
CA ASP A 14 2.02 -9.56 8.72
C ASP A 14 1.00 -9.47 7.59
N THR A 15 1.32 -10.08 6.44
CA THR A 15 0.59 -9.88 5.18
C THR A 15 -0.67 -10.72 5.20
N VAL A 16 -1.55 -10.42 6.15
CA VAL A 16 -2.93 -10.86 6.12
C VAL A 16 -3.50 -10.42 4.77
N GLY A 17 -3.90 -11.40 3.97
CA GLY A 17 -4.36 -11.17 2.60
C GLY A 17 -3.34 -11.44 1.49
N TYR A 18 -2.11 -11.85 1.78
CA TYR A 18 -1.20 -12.35 0.75
C TYR A 18 -1.73 -13.66 0.17
N ASN A 19 -2.10 -13.62 -1.10
CA ASN A 19 -2.63 -14.77 -1.84
C ASN A 19 -2.14 -14.77 -3.29
N LYS A 20 -2.51 -15.79 -4.07
CA LYS A 20 -2.07 -15.94 -5.47
C LYS A 20 -2.44 -14.75 -6.34
N PHE A 21 -3.62 -14.17 -6.14
CA PHE A 21 -4.06 -12.99 -6.87
C PHE A 21 -3.18 -11.78 -6.56
N TYR A 22 -2.95 -11.47 -5.28
CA TYR A 22 -2.04 -10.40 -4.89
C TYR A 22 -0.62 -10.62 -5.45
N ALA A 23 -0.08 -11.84 -5.34
CA ALA A 23 1.23 -12.17 -5.91
C ALA A 23 1.28 -11.94 -7.43
N THR A 24 0.18 -12.21 -8.14
CA THR A 24 0.05 -11.92 -9.58
C THR A 24 0.11 -10.42 -9.86
N LEU A 25 -0.55 -9.59 -9.05
CA LEU A 25 -0.49 -8.12 -9.19
C LEU A 25 0.93 -7.60 -9.00
N VAL A 26 1.65 -8.10 -8.00
CA VAL A 26 3.05 -7.73 -7.71
C VAL A 26 3.97 -8.18 -8.85
N ASN A 27 3.90 -9.44 -9.28
CA ASN A 27 4.73 -9.98 -10.36
C ASN A 27 4.52 -9.23 -11.69
N LYS A 28 3.29 -8.77 -11.95
CA LYS A 28 2.95 -7.97 -13.13
C LYS A 28 3.16 -6.46 -12.95
N LYS A 29 3.73 -6.02 -11.82
CA LYS A 29 3.96 -4.60 -11.45
C LYS A 29 2.70 -3.72 -11.46
N ILE A 30 1.52 -4.31 -11.32
CA ILE A 30 0.23 -3.60 -11.42
C ILE A 30 0.08 -2.54 -10.33
N LEU A 31 0.56 -2.81 -9.12
CA LEU A 31 0.47 -1.86 -8.00
C LEU A 31 1.32 -0.61 -8.26
N SER A 32 2.58 -0.79 -8.66
CA SER A 32 3.49 0.31 -9.00
C SER A 32 2.98 1.12 -10.19
N ASP A 33 2.47 0.43 -11.22
CA ASP A 33 1.89 1.09 -12.39
C ASP A 33 0.64 1.91 -12.01
N TYR A 34 -0.23 1.39 -11.13
CA TYR A 34 -1.40 2.13 -10.67
C TYR A 34 -1.01 3.39 -9.88
N VAL A 35 -0.01 3.27 -9.01
CA VAL A 35 0.53 4.42 -8.26
C VAL A 35 0.98 5.49 -9.23
N PHE A 36 1.85 5.14 -10.18
CA PHE A 36 2.45 6.07 -11.12
C PHE A 36 1.44 6.69 -12.09
N ASN A 37 0.49 5.91 -12.60
CA ASN A 37 -0.44 6.38 -13.63
C ASN A 37 -1.71 7.02 -13.07
N VAL A 38 -2.08 6.74 -11.81
CA VAL A 38 -3.37 7.17 -11.25
C VAL A 38 -3.17 7.94 -9.95
N LEU A 39 -2.50 7.37 -8.95
CA LEU A 39 -2.44 7.99 -7.62
C LEU A 39 -1.60 9.27 -7.60
N THR A 40 -0.54 9.36 -8.40
CA THR A 40 0.26 10.60 -8.55
C THR A 40 -0.54 11.76 -9.14
N ASN A 41 -1.56 11.47 -9.97
CA ASN A 41 -2.46 12.49 -10.52
C ASN A 41 -3.54 12.91 -9.51
N LYS A 42 -3.85 12.04 -8.54
CA LYS A 42 -4.86 12.28 -7.50
C LYS A 42 -4.28 12.95 -6.24
N TYR A 43 -3.05 12.59 -5.89
CA TYR A 43 -2.35 13.06 -4.70
C TYR A 43 -0.99 13.63 -5.08
N ASN A 44 -0.72 14.87 -4.66
CA ASN A 44 0.58 15.51 -4.86
C ASN A 44 1.52 15.27 -3.66
N ALA A 45 2.79 15.61 -3.84
CA ALA A 45 3.84 15.44 -2.83
C ALA A 45 3.50 16.13 -1.50
N GLY A 46 3.03 17.38 -1.53
CA GLY A 46 2.71 18.16 -0.33
C GLY A 46 1.58 17.55 0.49
N PHE A 47 0.54 17.03 -0.17
CA PHE A 47 -0.54 16.31 0.51
C PHE A 47 0.01 15.05 1.19
N VAL A 48 0.80 14.25 0.49
CA VAL A 48 1.36 12.99 1.02
C VAL A 48 2.27 13.27 2.20
N GLU A 49 3.14 14.27 2.13
CA GLU A 49 4.04 14.66 3.21
C GLU A 49 3.28 15.10 4.47
N GLN A 50 2.29 15.98 4.31
CA GLN A 50 1.53 16.55 5.43
C GLN A 50 0.61 15.51 6.09
N ASN A 51 0.10 14.56 5.32
CA ASN A 51 -0.96 13.66 5.78
C ASN A 51 -0.49 12.21 5.96
N ILE A 52 0.79 11.89 5.78
CA ILE A 52 1.28 10.50 5.80
C ILE A 52 0.78 9.70 7.02
N ASN A 53 0.63 10.37 8.17
CA ASN A 53 0.18 9.81 9.44
C ASN A 53 -1.34 9.56 9.53
N SER A 54 -2.15 10.22 8.70
CA SER A 54 -3.62 10.26 8.84
C SER A 54 -4.35 9.79 7.59
N PHE A 55 -3.79 9.97 6.38
CA PHE A 55 -4.48 9.56 5.16
C PHE A 55 -4.43 8.03 4.99
N THR A 56 -5.52 7.48 4.49
CA THR A 56 -5.64 6.08 4.11
C THR A 56 -6.36 5.98 2.77
N LEU A 57 -6.06 4.93 2.00
CA LEU A 57 -6.83 4.59 0.81
C LEU A 57 -8.03 3.75 1.25
N GLY A 58 -9.23 4.12 0.80
CA GLY A 58 -10.49 3.54 1.26
C GLY A 58 -11.20 2.70 0.19
N ASP A 59 -12.49 2.45 0.41
CA ASP A 59 -13.35 1.69 -0.51
C ASP A 59 -13.43 2.29 -1.91
N ASN A 60 -13.46 3.62 -2.00
CA ASN A 60 -13.50 4.32 -3.29
C ASN A 60 -12.19 4.11 -4.06
N ASP A 61 -11.03 4.21 -3.40
CA ASP A 61 -9.73 3.94 -4.02
C ASP A 61 -9.61 2.48 -4.47
N PHE A 62 -10.15 1.56 -3.67
CA PHE A 62 -10.20 0.14 -4.04
C PHE A 62 -11.09 -0.11 -5.25
N LYS A 63 -12.25 0.54 -5.33
CA LYS A 63 -13.16 0.46 -6.49
C LYS A 63 -12.48 1.01 -7.76
N ASP A 64 -11.80 2.15 -7.65
CA ASP A 64 -11.04 2.73 -8.76
C ASP A 64 -9.91 1.81 -9.22
N PHE A 65 -9.21 1.18 -8.27
CA PHE A 65 -8.19 0.18 -8.55
C PHE A 65 -8.76 -1.05 -9.28
N ILE A 66 -9.92 -1.57 -8.85
CA ILE A 66 -10.62 -2.66 -9.56
C ILE A 66 -10.90 -2.26 -11.01
N GLY A 67 -11.41 -1.05 -11.24
CA GLY A 67 -11.62 -0.54 -12.60
C GLY A 67 -10.33 -0.46 -13.42
N TYR A 68 -9.21 -0.08 -12.81
CA TYR A 68 -7.91 -0.06 -13.46
C TYR A 68 -7.43 -1.45 -13.89
N ILE A 69 -7.49 -2.44 -12.99
CA ILE A 69 -7.01 -3.80 -13.30
C ILE A 69 -7.89 -4.51 -14.34
N GLN A 70 -9.19 -4.18 -14.40
CA GLN A 70 -10.09 -4.63 -15.46
C GLN A 70 -9.64 -4.10 -16.82
N ARG A 71 -9.32 -2.80 -16.92
CA ARG A 71 -8.80 -2.20 -18.16
C ARG A 71 -7.44 -2.76 -18.59
N LYS A 72 -6.66 -3.29 -17.63
CA LYS A 72 -5.39 -3.98 -17.89
C LYS A 72 -5.55 -5.47 -18.22
N ASN A 73 -6.78 -5.97 -18.39
CA ASN A 73 -7.09 -7.38 -18.67
C ASN A 73 -6.50 -8.37 -17.65
N VAL A 74 -6.41 -7.95 -16.38
CA VAL A 74 -6.04 -8.86 -15.29
C VAL A 74 -7.23 -9.77 -14.99
N GLN A 75 -7.03 -11.08 -14.99
CA GLN A 75 -8.05 -12.06 -14.57
C GLN A 75 -8.35 -11.88 -13.07
N ILE A 76 -9.60 -11.59 -12.73
CA ILE A 76 -10.02 -11.29 -11.36
C ILE A 76 -10.64 -12.51 -10.71
N ASP A 77 -9.96 -13.05 -9.70
CA ASP A 77 -10.58 -13.90 -8.69
C ASP A 77 -11.15 -13.00 -7.60
N ARG A 78 -12.48 -12.90 -7.52
CA ARG A 78 -13.14 -11.99 -6.58
C ARG A 78 -12.84 -12.36 -5.13
N PHE A 79 -12.85 -13.64 -4.77
CA PHE A 79 -12.61 -14.06 -3.39
C PHE A 79 -11.20 -13.68 -2.95
N GLN A 80 -10.20 -13.97 -3.79
CA GLN A 80 -8.83 -13.59 -3.50
C GLN A 80 -8.60 -12.07 -3.54
N LEU A 81 -9.23 -11.35 -4.47
CA LEU A 81 -9.19 -9.89 -4.54
C LEU A 81 -9.68 -9.25 -3.24
N TYR A 82 -10.85 -9.66 -2.75
CA TYR A 82 -11.41 -9.07 -1.52
C TYR A 82 -10.61 -9.47 -0.28
N ASN A 83 -10.10 -10.70 -0.21
CA ASN A 83 -9.19 -11.11 0.87
C ASN A 83 -7.85 -10.36 0.84
N ALA A 84 -7.37 -9.96 -0.34
CA ALA A 84 -6.15 -9.17 -0.51
C ALA A 84 -6.37 -7.66 -0.36
N LYS A 85 -7.60 -7.18 -0.20
CA LYS A 85 -7.91 -5.74 -0.14
C LYS A 85 -7.05 -4.98 0.89
N PRO A 86 -6.88 -5.44 2.15
CA PRO A 86 -6.09 -4.70 3.14
C PRO A 86 -4.62 -4.52 2.72
N VAL A 87 -3.99 -5.60 2.24
CA VAL A 87 -2.59 -5.56 1.78
C VAL A 87 -2.43 -4.72 0.51
N ILE A 88 -3.38 -4.81 -0.43
CA ILE A 88 -3.37 -3.98 -1.64
C ILE A 88 -3.40 -2.49 -1.28
N LEU A 89 -4.34 -2.06 -0.42
CA LEU A 89 -4.47 -0.64 -0.06
C LEU A 89 -3.26 -0.13 0.72
N SER A 90 -2.71 -0.95 1.63
CA SER A 90 -1.50 -0.62 2.38
C SER A 90 -0.30 -0.43 1.44
N ASP A 91 -0.10 -1.33 0.49
CA ASP A 91 1.02 -1.24 -0.45
C ASP A 91 0.87 -0.09 -1.43
N LEU A 92 -0.33 0.18 -1.93
CA LEU A 92 -0.59 1.34 -2.78
C LEU A 92 -0.23 2.65 -2.05
N LYS A 93 -0.58 2.77 -0.76
CA LYS A 93 -0.18 3.90 0.09
C LYS A 93 1.35 3.95 0.25
N ALA A 94 1.97 2.84 0.61
CA ALA A 94 3.42 2.78 0.85
C ALA A 94 4.22 3.12 -0.41
N LEU A 95 3.80 2.61 -1.58
CA LEU A 95 4.41 2.91 -2.87
C LEU A 95 4.22 4.37 -3.27
N LEU A 96 3.04 4.97 -3.01
CA LEU A 96 2.82 6.40 -3.24
C LEU A 96 3.72 7.26 -2.33
N CYS A 97 3.87 6.88 -1.07
CA CYS A 97 4.80 7.55 -0.15
C CYS A 97 6.25 7.41 -0.63
N ARG A 98 6.63 6.22 -1.13
CA ARG A 98 7.96 5.99 -1.72
C ARG A 98 8.22 6.87 -2.93
N TYR A 99 7.22 7.04 -3.79
CA TYR A 99 7.33 7.84 -5.00
C TYR A 99 7.69 9.31 -4.69
N TYR A 100 7.09 9.90 -3.66
CA TYR A 100 7.32 11.31 -3.31
C TYR A 100 8.42 11.55 -2.27
N LEU A 101 8.60 10.63 -1.32
CA LEU A 101 9.43 10.84 -0.12
C LEU A 101 10.56 9.82 0.00
N GLY A 102 10.76 8.97 -1.00
CA GLY A 102 11.77 7.91 -1.00
C GLY A 102 11.53 6.84 0.05
N ASP A 103 12.58 6.09 0.38
CA ASP A 103 12.48 4.95 1.29
C ASP A 103 12.04 5.36 2.70
N VAL A 104 12.37 6.57 3.16
CA VAL A 104 11.91 7.10 4.45
C VAL A 104 10.39 7.20 4.50
N GLY A 105 9.76 7.69 3.43
CA GLY A 105 8.30 7.74 3.33
C GLY A 105 7.66 6.36 3.28
N TYR A 106 8.28 5.42 2.56
CA TYR A 106 7.83 4.02 2.51
C TYR A 106 7.77 3.41 3.91
N TYR A 107 8.89 3.43 4.64
CA TYR A 107 8.96 2.83 5.98
C TYR A 107 8.07 3.57 6.99
N ARG A 108 7.96 4.90 6.90
CA ARG A 108 7.04 5.67 7.76
C ARG A 108 5.59 5.24 7.55
N SER A 109 5.16 5.05 6.31
CA SER A 109 3.81 4.58 5.99
C SER A 109 3.55 3.15 6.50
N VAL A 110 4.50 2.24 6.26
CA VAL A 110 4.37 0.83 6.66
C VAL A 110 4.29 0.67 8.18
N ASN A 111 5.18 1.34 8.93
CA ASN A 111 5.24 1.23 10.39
C ASN A 111 3.95 1.73 11.07
N GLN A 112 3.23 2.65 10.44
CA GLN A 112 1.96 3.14 10.95
C GLN A 112 0.82 2.17 10.76
N THR A 113 0.77 1.49 9.61
CA THR A 113 -0.23 0.45 9.39
C THR A 113 -0.08 -0.64 10.45
N ASP A 114 1.15 -1.07 10.74
CA ASP A 114 1.45 -2.06 11.78
C ASP A 114 0.99 -1.60 13.17
N ASN A 115 1.31 -0.37 13.57
CA ASN A 115 0.88 0.17 14.86
C ASN A 115 -0.65 0.34 14.97
N ALA A 116 -1.32 0.78 13.90
CA ALA A 116 -2.77 0.90 13.86
C ALA A 116 -3.46 -0.46 13.94
N VAL A 117 -2.94 -1.49 13.25
CA VAL A 117 -3.44 -2.86 13.32
C VAL A 117 -3.24 -3.44 14.73
N LYS A 118 -2.06 -3.24 15.34
CA LYS A 118 -1.80 -3.65 16.72
C LYS A 118 -2.77 -3.01 17.71
N GLN A 119 -3.02 -1.71 17.60
CA GLN A 119 -3.97 -1.01 18.46
C GLN A 119 -5.41 -1.48 18.24
N ALA A 120 -5.82 -1.74 17.00
CA ALA A 120 -7.16 -2.27 16.71
C ALA A 120 -7.38 -3.67 17.32
N LEU A 121 -6.36 -4.54 17.28
CA LEU A 121 -6.43 -5.87 17.87
C LEU A 121 -6.47 -5.84 19.42
N ILE A 122 -5.83 -4.86 20.04
CA ILE A 122 -5.85 -4.68 21.51
C ILE A 122 -7.24 -4.20 21.98
N ASN A 123 -7.91 -3.34 21.22
CA ASN A 123 -9.22 -2.78 21.59
C ASN A 123 -10.42 -3.71 21.27
N LEU A 124 -10.15 -4.91 20.74
CA LEU A 124 -11.15 -5.94 20.44
C LEU A 124 -11.27 -7.01 21.55
N GLN A 125 -10.69 -6.76 22.73
CA GLN A 125 -10.75 -7.61 23.93
C GLN A 125 -11.70 -7.05 24.99
#